data_AF-A0A5E7ICT2-F1
#
_entry.id   AF-A0A5E7ICT2-F1
#
_cell.length_a   1.000
_cell.length_b   1.000
_cell.length_c   1.000
_cell.angle_alpha   90.00
_cell.angle_beta   90.00
_cell.angle_gamma   90.00
#
_symmetry.space_group_name_H-M   'P 1'
#
loop_
_entity.id
_entity.type
_entity.pdbx_description
1 polymer ?
#
loop_
_entity_poly.entity_id
_entity_poly.type
_entity_poly.pdbx_seq_one_letter_code
_entity_poly.pdbx_strand_id
1 'polypeptide(L)'
;MKFLIAFINIDVSVSAKLLGDVSTISSVRHEIVDSSDPLYSECESIRDIEALFEKAHNYPYNNDIVYCPDSKAKVLTVQPLPSSL
;
A
#
# COMPACT_ATOMS: atom_id res chain seq x y z
N MET A 1 -2.18 17.71 1.20
CA MET A 1 -1.36 17.45 -0.01
C MET A 1 -1.75 16.07 -0.48
N LYS A 2 -2.18 15.94 -1.74
CA LYS A 2 -2.67 14.67 -2.26
C LYS A 2 -1.54 13.85 -2.86
N PHE A 3 -1.61 12.54 -2.74
CA PHE A 3 -0.66 11.61 -3.33
C PHE A 3 -1.40 10.53 -4.09
N LEU A 4 -0.94 10.21 -5.29
CA LEU A 4 -1.34 9.03 -6.04
C LEU A 4 -0.42 7.87 -5.66
N ILE A 5 -1.01 6.83 -5.09
CA ILE A 5 -0.33 5.60 -4.71
C ILE A 5 -0.67 4.53 -5.73
N ALA A 6 0.35 3.95 -6.36
CA ALA A 6 0.20 2.76 -7.19
C ALA A 6 0.67 1.54 -6.39
N PHE A 7 -0.15 0.49 -6.32
CA PHE A 7 0.15 -0.70 -5.52
C PHE A 7 -0.37 -1.98 -6.17
N ILE A 8 0.13 -3.11 -5.70
CA ILE A 8 -0.32 -4.45 -6.07
C ILE A 8 -0.64 -5.26 -4.81
N ASN A 9 -1.45 -6.30 -4.98
CA ASN A 9 -1.57 -7.37 -3.99
C ASN A 9 -0.78 -8.59 -4.47
N ILE A 10 -0.07 -9.22 -3.54
CA ILE A 10 0.72 -10.42 -3.78
C ILE A 10 0.04 -11.57 -3.03
N ASP A 11 -0.32 -12.63 -3.76
CA ASP A 11 -0.72 -13.91 -3.17
C ASP A 11 0.51 -14.55 -2.52
N VAL A 12 0.48 -14.65 -1.20
CA VAL A 12 1.55 -15.23 -0.39
C VAL A 12 1.22 -16.64 0.14
N SER A 13 0.11 -17.23 -0.30
CA SER A 13 -0.26 -18.62 0.03
C SER A 13 0.58 -19.66 -0.73
N VAL A 14 1.30 -19.21 -1.76
CA VAL A 14 2.14 -20.05 -2.62
C VAL A 14 3.56 -20.26 -2.07
N SER A 15 4.30 -21.18 -2.70
CA SER A 15 5.74 -21.31 -2.45
C SER A 15 6.48 -20.00 -2.71
N ALA A 16 7.49 -19.68 -1.89
CA ALA A 16 8.35 -18.51 -2.06
C ALA A 16 8.99 -18.39 -3.46
N LYS A 17 9.16 -19.52 -4.17
CA LYS A 17 9.69 -19.55 -5.55
C LYS A 17 8.73 -18.98 -6.60
N LEU A 18 7.45 -18.89 -6.28
CA LEU A 18 6.37 -18.41 -7.16
C LEU A 18 5.92 -16.99 -6.77
N LEU A 19 6.50 -16.42 -5.71
CA LEU A 19 6.21 -15.05 -5.31
C LEU A 19 6.71 -14.10 -6.38
N GLY A 20 5.82 -13.25 -6.87
CA GLY A 20 6.14 -12.25 -7.88
C GLY A 20 5.90 -12.71 -9.31
N ASP A 21 5.42 -13.94 -9.51
CA ASP A 21 4.92 -14.41 -10.81
C ASP A 21 3.63 -13.68 -11.20
N VAL A 22 3.34 -13.61 -12.49
CA VAL A 22 2.13 -12.96 -13.03
C VAL A 22 0.84 -13.58 -12.46
N SER A 23 0.86 -14.86 -12.07
CA SER A 23 -0.27 -15.52 -11.43
C SER A 23 -0.45 -15.19 -9.95
N THR A 24 0.55 -14.59 -9.31
CA THR A 24 0.55 -14.27 -7.86
C THR A 24 0.57 -12.77 -7.60
N ILE A 25 0.73 -11.94 -8.63
CA ILE A 25 0.61 -10.49 -8.56
C ILE A 25 -0.73 -10.05 -9.17
N SER A 26 -1.49 -9.24 -8.44
CA SER A 26 -2.67 -8.56 -9.00
C SER A 26 -2.29 -7.52 -10.05
N SER A 27 -3.26 -7.07 -10.86
CA SER A 27 -3.08 -5.84 -11.64
C SER A 27 -2.72 -4.65 -10.73
N VAL A 28 -1.99 -3.68 -11.27
CA VAL A 28 -1.70 -2.41 -10.57
C VAL A 28 -3.01 -1.69 -10.25
N ARG A 29 -3.15 -1.30 -9.00
CA ARG A 29 -4.26 -0.50 -8.47
C ARG A 29 -3.75 0.89 -8.09
N HIS A 30 -4.68 1.83 -8.06
CA HIS A 30 -4.38 3.22 -7.76
C HIS A 30 -5.30 3.73 -6.66
N GLU A 31 -4.75 4.47 -5.72
CA GLU A 31 -5.48 5.15 -4.66
C GLU A 31 -4.95 6.56 -4.46
N ILE A 32 -5.85 7.50 -4.17
CA ILE A 32 -5.47 8.87 -3.83
C ILE A 32 -5.64 9.05 -2.33
N VAL A 33 -4.56 9.42 -1.65
CA VAL A 33 -4.58 9.77 -0.22
C VAL A 33 -4.30 11.26 -0.06
N ASP A 34 -4.83 11.87 1.00
CA ASP A 34 -4.59 13.27 1.34
C ASP A 34 -3.89 13.37 2.69
N SER A 35 -2.87 14.21 2.79
CA SER A 35 -2.23 14.53 4.07
C SER A 35 -3.17 15.24 5.06
N SER A 36 -4.36 15.68 4.65
CA SER A 36 -5.40 16.13 5.58
C SER A 36 -6.10 14.99 6.31
N ASP A 37 -5.97 13.75 5.84
CA ASP A 37 -6.42 12.56 6.56
C ASP A 37 -5.57 12.40 7.83
N PRO A 38 -6.17 12.29 9.03
CA PRO A 38 -5.45 12.07 10.27
C PRO A 38 -4.52 10.85 10.25
N LEU A 39 -4.77 9.87 9.38
CA LEU A 39 -3.90 8.72 9.21
C LEU A 39 -2.53 9.17 8.67
N TYR A 40 -2.51 10.07 7.69
CA TYR A 40 -1.32 10.50 6.95
C TYR A 40 -0.76 11.86 7.40
N SER A 41 -1.34 12.49 8.43
CA SER A 41 -0.97 13.86 8.84
C SER A 41 0.47 13.98 9.34
N GLU A 42 1.00 12.91 9.94
CA GLU A 42 2.37 12.85 10.49
C GLU A 42 3.39 12.32 9.47
N CYS A 43 2.99 12.04 8.22
CA CYS A 43 3.93 11.59 7.20
C CYS A 43 4.77 12.76 6.67
N GLU A 44 6.08 12.69 6.87
CA GLU A 44 7.02 13.74 6.43
C GLU A 44 7.65 13.42 5.06
N SER A 45 7.58 12.17 4.62
CA SER A 45 8.22 11.68 3.42
C SER A 45 7.37 10.67 2.65
N ILE A 46 7.71 10.47 1.36
CA ILE A 46 7.15 9.38 0.54
C ILE A 46 7.32 8.03 1.23
N ARG A 47 8.45 7.80 1.89
CA ARG A 47 8.72 6.56 2.63
C ARG A 47 7.70 6.33 3.75
N ASP A 48 7.31 7.39 4.46
CA ASP A 48 6.32 7.27 5.54
C ASP A 48 4.95 6.91 4.97
N ILE A 49 4.58 7.50 3.84
CA ILE A 49 3.33 7.20 3.12
C ILE A 49 3.31 5.76 2.66
N GLU A 50 4.40 5.26 2.05
CA GLU A 50 4.51 3.85 1.63
C GLU A 50 4.31 2.90 2.81
N ALA A 51 5.07 3.11 3.90
CA ALA A 51 5.03 2.25 5.07
C ALA A 51 3.66 2.26 5.74
N LEU A 52 3.04 3.44 5.85
CA LEU A 52 1.74 3.60 6.47
C LEU A 52 0.62 3.01 5.61
N PHE A 53 0.66 3.21 4.29
CA PHE A 53 -0.32 2.63 3.37
C PHE A 53 -0.27 1.09 3.44
N GLU A 54 0.92 0.49 3.37
CA GLU A 54 1.09 -0.95 3.50
C GLU A 54 0.65 -1.45 4.88
N LYS A 55 0.95 -0.71 5.96
CA LYS A 55 0.48 -1.04 7.31
C LYS A 55 -1.05 -1.02 7.38
N ALA A 56 -1.70 0.03 6.90
CA ALA A 56 -3.15 0.18 6.96
C ALA A 56 -3.87 -0.93 6.19
N HIS A 57 -3.30 -1.40 5.08
CA HIS A 57 -3.88 -2.48 4.28
C HIS A 57 -3.63 -3.87 4.87
N ASN A 58 -2.42 -4.12 5.39
CA ASN A 58 -2.03 -5.45 5.87
C ASN A 58 -2.39 -5.69 7.35
N TYR A 59 -2.56 -4.62 8.13
CA TYR A 59 -2.75 -4.61 9.58
C TYR A 59 -3.81 -3.56 10.03
N PRO A 60 -5.01 -3.53 9.42
CA PRO A 60 -6.02 -2.49 9.66
C PRO A 60 -6.54 -2.45 11.11
N TYR A 61 -6.48 -3.57 11.85
CA TYR A 61 -7.09 -3.69 13.17
C TYR A 61 -6.07 -3.65 14.32
N ASN A 62 -4.91 -4.28 14.15
CA ASN A 62 -3.82 -4.22 15.12
C ASN A 62 -2.47 -4.57 14.46
N ASN A 63 -1.37 -4.28 15.16
CA ASN A 63 -0.01 -4.43 14.65
C ASN A 63 0.48 -5.89 14.53
N ASP A 64 -0.19 -6.85 15.17
CA ASP A 64 0.25 -8.24 15.35
C ASP A 64 -0.61 -9.26 14.59
N ILE A 65 -1.77 -8.84 14.06
CA ILE A 65 -2.72 -9.67 13.32
C ILE A 65 -2.77 -9.17 11.89
N VAL A 66 -2.28 -10.02 11.00
CA VAL A 66 -2.39 -9.81 9.56
C VAL A 66 -3.85 -9.95 9.13
N TYR A 67 -4.37 -8.94 8.44
CA TYR A 67 -5.62 -9.03 7.69
C TYR A 67 -5.38 -9.73 6.35
N CYS A 68 -6.26 -10.67 5.98
CA CYS A 68 -6.13 -11.50 4.77
C CYS A 68 -4.70 -12.06 4.60
N PRO A 69 -4.28 -13.04 5.43
CA PRO A 69 -2.89 -13.50 5.48
C PRO A 69 -2.35 -14.12 4.19
N ASP A 70 -3.23 -14.46 3.26
CA ASP A 70 -2.95 -14.92 1.90
C ASP A 70 -2.67 -13.77 0.91
N SER A 71 -2.96 -12.51 1.24
CA SER A 71 -2.81 -11.36 0.35
C SER A 71 -2.05 -10.23 1.00
N LYS A 72 -0.92 -9.83 0.41
CA LYS A 72 -0.11 -8.70 0.89
C LYS A 72 -0.12 -7.52 -0.07
N ALA A 73 -0.53 -6.36 0.44
CA ALA A 73 -0.42 -5.10 -0.29
C ALA A 73 1.04 -4.64 -0.32
N LYS A 74 1.52 -4.25 -1.50
CA LYS A 74 2.84 -3.67 -1.73
C LYS A 74 2.73 -2.42 -2.58
N VAL A 75 3.24 -1.30 -2.07
CA VAL A 75 3.32 -0.05 -2.82
C VAL A 75 4.45 -0.13 -3.84
N LEU A 76 4.17 0.33 -5.06
CA LEU A 76 5.11 0.43 -6.17
C LEU A 76 5.66 1.85 -6.33
N THR A 77 4.77 2.84 -6.25
CA THR A 77 5.14 4.27 -6.38
C THR A 77 4.19 5.15 -5.58
N VAL A 78 4.72 6.23 -5.00
CA VAL A 78 3.94 7.34 -4.47
C VAL A 78 4.32 8.60 -5.24
N GLN A 79 3.32 9.29 -5.79
CA GLN A 79 3.51 10.51 -6.56
C GLN A 79 2.71 11.66 -5.94
N PRO A 80 3.34 12.79 -5.58
CA PRO A 80 2.59 13.97 -5.15
C PRO A 80 1.73 14.49 -6.30
N LEU A 81 0.48 14.80 -6.01
CA LEU A 81 -0.44 15.41 -6.97
C LEU A 81 -0.43 16.93 -6.81
N PRO A 82 -0.54 17.69 -7.92
CA PRO A 82 -0.71 19.13 -7.89
C PRO A 82 -1.88 19.55 -7.00
N SER A 83 -1.72 20.64 -6.24
CA SER A 83 -2.77 21.21 -5.38
C SER A 83 -4.01 21.71 -6.14
N SER A 84 -3.95 21.76 -7.47
CA SER A 84 -5.02 22.21 -8.37
C SER A 84 -5.91 21.08 -8.89
N LEU A 85 -5.75 19.84 -8.40
CA LEU A 85 -6.63 18.69 -8.66
C LEU A 85 -7.55 18.38 -7.46
#